data_AF-A0A834CF74-F1
#
_entry.id   AF-A0A834CF74-F1
#
_cell.length_a   1.000
_cell.length_b   1.000
_cell.length_c   1.000
_cell.angle_alpha   90.00
_cell.angle_beta   90.00
_cell.angle_gamma   90.00
#
_symmetry.space_group_name_H-M   'P 1'
#
loop_
_entity.id
_entity.type
_entity.pdbx_description
1 polymer ?
#
loop_
_entity_poly.entity_id
_entity_poly.type
_entity_poly.pdbx_seq_one_letter_code
_entity_poly.pdbx_strand_id
1 'polypeptide(L)'
;MEYFHTWCCMSPKSMRCSFLLSSFLCGQALERQKEYFDCIRNERDELRDELADIKGKSKAGEKHGLVVVPGSIPNGEVEEEPLSSGITLVSQEAAQVLKSAGDGPLDVRLLKLAEEKEELLFQIRKLKHQLEEERQKHAKVDGVFTDGEKMENGTDLSFIEMQRDANRQISEYKFKLSKAEQEITTMELNITRLEAQMARYKVAADNSEKVEDELKAEKRKLQRELRTALDKLEEMEMTNSHLVKRLEKMKANRNALLAQQ
;
A
#
# COMPACT_ATOMS: atom_id res chain seq x y z
N MET A 1 -24.65 -25.46 -24.06
CA MET A 1 -26.09 -25.81 -24.02
C MET A 1 -26.36 -27.15 -23.34
N GLU A 2 -25.40 -28.07 -23.21
CA GLU A 2 -25.65 -29.41 -22.62
C GLU A 2 -25.96 -29.42 -21.11
N TYR A 3 -25.41 -28.48 -20.32
CA TYR A 3 -25.67 -28.41 -18.87
C TYR A 3 -27.10 -27.99 -18.51
N PHE A 4 -27.80 -27.28 -19.40
CA PHE A 4 -29.17 -26.84 -19.15
C PHE A 4 -30.18 -27.98 -19.29
N HIS A 5 -29.90 -28.99 -20.12
CA HIS A 5 -30.77 -30.15 -20.28
C HIS A 5 -30.65 -31.15 -19.11
N THR A 6 -29.47 -31.25 -18.48
CA THR A 6 -29.26 -32.16 -17.35
C THR A 6 -29.99 -31.70 -16.08
N TRP A 7 -30.12 -30.38 -15.88
CA TRP A 7 -30.81 -29.81 -14.70
C TRP A 7 -32.33 -29.99 -14.74
N CYS A 8 -32.94 -29.96 -15.93
CA CYS A 8 -34.40 -30.12 -16.07
C CYS A 8 -34.92 -31.53 -15.71
N CYS A 9 -34.06 -32.54 -15.73
CA CYS A 9 -34.42 -33.95 -15.46
C CYS A 9 -34.01 -34.43 -14.05
N MET A 10 -33.42 -33.58 -13.20
CA MET A 10 -32.97 -33.98 -11.87
C MET A 10 -34.11 -33.98 -10.85
N SER A 11 -34.22 -35.06 -10.07
CA SER A 11 -35.21 -35.13 -8.99
C SER A 11 -34.98 -34.05 -7.93
N PRO A 12 -36.02 -33.61 -7.19
CA PRO A 12 -35.89 -32.57 -6.16
C PRO A 12 -34.83 -32.86 -5.08
N LYS A 13 -34.59 -34.15 -4.80
CA LYS A 13 -33.53 -34.59 -3.87
C LYS A 13 -32.13 -34.41 -4.47
N SER A 14 -31.98 -34.65 -5.76
CA SER A 14 -30.71 -34.48 -6.48
C SER A 14 -30.32 -33.00 -6.59
N MET A 15 -31.28 -32.11 -6.88
CA MET A 15 -31.05 -30.66 -6.89
C MET A 15 -30.60 -30.12 -5.53
N ARG A 16 -31.24 -30.54 -4.43
CA ARG A 16 -30.80 -30.16 -3.08
C ARG A 16 -29.38 -30.62 -2.77
N CYS A 17 -29.02 -31.83 -3.18
CA CYS A 17 -27.69 -32.37 -2.96
C CYS A 17 -26.62 -31.59 -3.75
N SER A 18 -26.88 -31.28 -5.02
CA SER A 18 -26.00 -30.44 -5.84
C SER A 18 -25.88 -29.01 -5.32
N PHE A 19 -26.97 -28.42 -4.82
CA PHE A 19 -26.93 -27.08 -4.23
C PHE A 19 -26.11 -27.05 -2.94
N LEU A 20 -26.32 -28.01 -2.03
CA LEU A 20 -25.54 -28.13 -0.81
C LEU A 20 -24.05 -28.37 -1.08
N LEU A 21 -23.72 -29.21 -2.07
CA LEU A 21 -22.33 -29.46 -2.47
C LEU A 21 -21.69 -28.21 -3.07
N SER A 22 -22.43 -27.46 -3.90
CA SER A 22 -21.96 -26.20 -4.47
C SER A 22 -21.77 -25.12 -3.41
N SER A 23 -22.69 -25.00 -2.45
CA SER A 23 -22.57 -24.06 -1.32
C SER A 23 -21.38 -24.42 -0.42
N PHE A 24 -21.14 -25.71 -0.19
CA PHE A 24 -20.00 -26.19 0.60
C PHE A 24 -18.67 -25.89 -0.09
N LEU A 25 -18.56 -26.19 -1.40
CA LEU A 25 -17.36 -25.88 -2.19
C LEU A 25 -17.13 -24.37 -2.30
N CYS A 26 -18.19 -23.57 -2.45
CA CYS A 26 -18.12 -22.11 -2.46
C CYS A 26 -17.65 -21.56 -1.10
N GLY A 27 -18.17 -22.10 0.01
CA GLY A 27 -17.71 -21.74 1.36
C GLY A 27 -16.23 -22.07 1.56
N GLN A 28 -15.77 -23.23 1.08
CA GLN A 28 -14.37 -23.62 1.19
C GLN A 28 -13.43 -22.79 0.29
N ALA A 29 -13.93 -22.29 -0.85
CA ALA A 29 -13.20 -21.36 -1.71
C ALA A 29 -13.11 -19.96 -1.09
N LEU A 30 -14.20 -19.48 -0.47
CA LEU A 30 -14.24 -18.21 0.24
C LEU A 30 -13.29 -18.21 1.44
N GLU A 31 -13.20 -19.30 2.18
CA GLU A 31 -12.29 -19.41 3.33
C GLU A 31 -10.82 -19.34 2.89
N ARG A 32 -10.44 -20.03 1.80
CA ARG A 32 -9.10 -19.90 1.19
C ARG A 32 -8.81 -18.48 0.70
N GLN A 33 -9.82 -17.80 0.15
CA GLN A 33 -9.66 -16.42 -0.30
C GLN A 33 -9.43 -15.46 0.87
N LYS A 34 -10.11 -15.67 2.01
CA LYS A 34 -9.85 -14.91 3.24
C LYS A 34 -8.44 -15.14 3.75
N GLU A 35 -7.99 -16.39 3.81
CA GLU A 35 -6.62 -16.72 4.21
C GLU A 35 -5.58 -15.99 3.35
N TYR A 36 -5.78 -15.93 2.03
CA TYR A 36 -4.91 -15.19 1.12
C TYR A 36 -4.93 -13.67 1.37
N PHE A 37 -6.12 -13.09 1.58
CA PHE A 37 -6.25 -11.67 1.95
C PHE A 37 -5.59 -11.34 3.28
N ASP A 38 -5.65 -12.26 4.25
CA ASP A 38 -5.04 -12.10 5.56
C ASP A 38 -3.51 -12.09 5.46
N CYS A 39 -2.92 -12.97 4.64
CA CYS A 39 -1.49 -12.94 4.36
C CYS A 39 -1.03 -11.61 3.75
N ILE A 40 -1.72 -11.12 2.70
CA ILE A 40 -1.38 -9.83 2.06
C ILE A 40 -1.52 -8.67 3.04
N ARG A 41 -2.54 -8.71 3.89
CA ARG A 41 -2.78 -7.67 4.90
C ARG A 41 -1.63 -7.63 5.91
N ASN A 42 -1.18 -8.79 6.38
CA ASN A 42 -0.07 -8.91 7.31
C ASN A 42 1.23 -8.38 6.69
N GLU A 43 1.57 -8.79 5.46
CA GLU A 43 2.76 -8.28 4.75
C GLU A 43 2.71 -6.76 4.57
N ARG A 44 1.55 -6.20 4.22
CA ARG A 44 1.38 -4.75 4.11
C ARG A 44 1.61 -4.05 5.45
N ASP A 45 1.12 -4.63 6.54
CA ASP A 45 1.26 -4.04 7.87
C ASP A 45 2.72 -4.12 8.35
N GLU A 46 3.41 -5.23 8.11
CA GLU A 46 4.86 -5.38 8.34
C GLU A 46 5.68 -4.34 7.55
N LEU A 47 5.41 -4.18 6.25
CA LEU A 47 6.08 -3.17 5.42
C LEU A 47 5.80 -1.74 5.89
N ARG A 48 4.62 -1.47 6.44
CA ARG A 48 4.29 -0.16 7.03
C ARG A 48 5.09 0.10 8.31
N ASP A 49 5.26 -0.90 9.15
CA ASP A 49 6.05 -0.80 10.36
C ASP A 49 7.54 -0.60 10.04
N GLU A 50 8.08 -1.34 9.07
CA GLU A 50 9.45 -1.14 8.58
C GLU A 50 9.67 0.27 8.02
N LEU A 51 8.71 0.80 7.24
CA LEU A 51 8.76 2.17 6.75
C LEU A 51 8.68 3.20 7.88
N ALA A 52 7.88 2.95 8.91
CA ALA A 52 7.79 3.80 10.09
C ALA A 52 9.12 3.83 10.85
N ASP A 53 9.78 2.68 10.99
CA ASP A 53 11.10 2.54 11.60
C ASP A 53 12.19 3.26 10.81
N ILE A 54 12.24 3.09 9.49
CA ILE A 54 13.21 3.79 8.63
C ILE A 54 13.00 5.30 8.71
N LYS A 55 11.73 5.76 8.68
CA LYS A 55 11.38 7.18 8.82
C LYS A 55 11.71 7.72 10.21
N GLY A 56 11.57 6.90 11.26
CA GLY A 56 11.98 7.22 12.62
C GLY A 56 13.50 7.36 12.76
N LYS A 57 14.26 6.43 12.18
CA LYS A 57 15.73 6.45 12.15
C LYS A 57 16.27 7.63 11.35
N SER A 58 15.64 8.00 10.23
CA SER A 58 15.98 9.21 9.46
C SER A 58 15.75 10.50 10.27
N LYS A 59 14.66 10.59 11.03
CA LYS A 59 14.39 11.73 11.94
C LYS A 59 15.30 11.77 13.16
N ALA A 60 15.83 10.63 13.60
CA ALA A 60 16.84 10.56 14.66
C ALA A 60 18.24 10.98 14.16
N GLY A 61 18.51 10.85 12.85
CA GLY A 61 19.76 11.28 12.21
C GLY A 61 19.94 12.80 12.09
N GLU A 62 18.91 13.60 12.32
CA GLU A 62 18.99 15.08 12.35
C GLU A 62 19.46 15.64 13.71
N LYS A 63 19.84 14.79 14.68
CA LYS A 63 20.20 15.22 16.04
C LYS A 63 21.70 15.49 16.26
N HIS A 64 22.52 15.52 15.22
CA HIS A 64 23.87 16.07 15.31
C HIS A 64 23.86 17.56 14.96
N GLY A 65 23.45 18.38 15.93
CA GLY A 65 23.52 19.82 15.86
C GLY A 65 24.87 20.37 16.32
N LEU A 66 25.25 21.55 15.84
CA LEU A 66 26.23 22.41 16.48
C LEU A 66 25.55 23.74 16.81
N VAL A 67 25.32 23.92 18.11
CA VAL A 67 24.78 25.10 18.78
C VAL A 67 25.97 25.96 19.20
N VAL A 68 25.98 27.25 18.84
CA VAL A 68 26.98 28.22 19.31
C VAL A 68 26.40 28.98 20.52
N VAL A 69 27.00 28.78 21.69
CA VAL A 69 26.75 29.55 22.93
C VAL A 69 27.84 30.63 23.04
N PRO A 70 27.49 31.92 23.27
CA PRO A 70 28.45 32.99 23.43
C PRO A 70 28.83 33.21 24.91
N GLY A 71 30.11 33.48 25.20
CA GLY A 71 30.54 33.89 26.54
C GLY A 71 32.05 33.97 26.80
N SER A 72 32.58 35.20 26.70
CA SER A 72 33.41 35.91 27.70
C SER A 72 34.79 35.37 28.17
N ILE A 73 35.82 36.15 27.77
CA ILE A 73 37.15 36.54 28.33
C ILE A 73 37.45 36.14 29.81
N PRO A 74 38.71 35.80 30.15
CA PRO A 74 39.48 36.69 31.06
C PRO A 74 40.99 36.87 30.72
N ASN A 75 41.42 38.13 30.80
CA ASN A 75 42.63 38.77 31.39
C ASN A 75 44.06 38.19 31.32
N GLY A 76 45.00 39.14 31.11
CA GLY A 76 46.39 39.12 31.58
C GLY A 76 47.34 39.76 30.55
N GLU A 77 47.49 41.10 30.52
CA GLU A 77 48.61 41.89 31.11
C GLU A 77 50.00 41.48 30.55
N VAL A 78 50.82 42.36 30.00
CA VAL A 78 51.54 43.47 30.66
C VAL A 78 52.13 44.41 29.57
N GLU A 79 51.91 45.72 29.76
CA GLU A 79 52.78 46.90 29.54
C GLU A 79 53.66 47.02 28.26
N GLU A 80 53.85 48.19 27.64
CA GLU A 80 54.12 49.51 28.22
C GLU A 80 53.91 50.66 27.18
N GLU A 81 53.51 51.82 27.69
CA GLU A 81 53.13 53.15 27.15
C GLU A 81 54.22 53.90 26.30
N PRO A 82 54.01 55.13 25.77
CA PRO A 82 52.83 55.68 25.06
C PRO A 82 53.14 56.75 23.96
N LEU A 83 52.06 57.33 23.43
CA LEU A 83 51.92 58.66 22.79
C LEU A 83 52.46 58.89 21.36
N SER A 84 51.54 58.97 20.39
CA SER A 84 51.14 60.29 19.86
C SER A 84 49.77 60.21 19.18
N SER A 85 48.81 60.99 19.66
CA SER A 85 47.58 61.32 18.92
C SER A 85 47.95 62.32 17.81
N GLY A 86 48.71 61.85 16.82
CA GLY A 86 49.10 62.61 15.64
C GLY A 86 48.16 62.30 14.48
N ILE A 87 47.50 63.32 13.93
CA ILE A 87 46.78 63.23 12.65
C ILE A 87 47.81 62.78 11.60
N THR A 88 47.81 61.49 11.28
CA THR A 88 48.71 60.91 10.29
C THR A 88 48.01 60.99 8.94
N LEU A 89 48.59 61.75 8.01
CA LEU A 89 48.10 61.83 6.64
C LEU A 89 48.32 60.47 5.96
N VAL A 90 47.23 59.82 5.59
CA VAL A 90 47.23 58.61 4.75
C VAL A 90 47.11 58.99 3.28
N SER A 91 47.68 58.18 2.38
CA SER A 91 47.45 58.36 0.95
C SER A 91 45.96 58.19 0.60
N GLN A 92 45.57 58.72 -0.55
CA GLN A 92 44.18 58.66 -1.01
C GLN A 92 43.67 57.21 -1.12
N GLU A 93 44.53 56.28 -1.55
CA GLU A 93 44.24 54.86 -1.69
C GLU A 93 44.02 54.20 -0.33
N ALA A 94 44.91 54.46 0.64
CA ALA A 94 44.77 53.93 2.00
C ALA A 94 43.49 54.45 2.69
N ALA A 95 43.15 55.73 2.48
CA ALA A 95 41.90 56.30 2.98
C ALA A 95 40.67 55.64 2.35
N GLN A 96 40.72 55.25 1.07
CA GLN A 96 39.63 54.57 0.39
C GLN A 96 39.44 53.12 0.89
N VAL A 97 40.52 52.35 1.05
CA VAL A 97 40.43 50.98 1.60
C VAL A 97 39.87 50.99 3.02
N LEU A 98 40.35 51.91 3.85
CA LEU A 98 39.79 52.08 5.18
C LEU A 98 38.29 52.44 5.08
N LYS A 99 37.85 53.30 4.15
CA LYS A 99 36.42 53.67 3.99
C LYS A 99 35.57 52.44 3.65
N SER A 100 36.11 51.54 2.82
CA SER A 100 35.44 50.28 2.47
C SER A 100 35.28 49.32 3.66
N ALA A 101 36.16 49.38 4.67
CA ALA A 101 36.07 48.60 5.91
C ALA A 101 34.94 49.08 6.87
N GLY A 102 34.15 50.08 6.47
CA GLY A 102 33.03 50.63 7.22
C GLY A 102 33.39 51.71 8.24
N ASP A 103 32.40 52.14 9.02
CA ASP A 103 32.54 53.17 10.05
C ASP A 103 33.12 52.62 11.36
N GLY A 104 33.86 53.48 12.06
CA GLY A 104 34.50 53.17 13.34
C GLY A 104 35.89 53.80 13.47
N PRO A 105 36.51 53.73 14.67
CA PRO A 105 37.89 54.15 14.85
C PRO A 105 38.85 53.27 14.01
N LEU A 106 40.06 53.78 13.79
CA LEU A 106 41.02 53.21 12.82
C LEU A 106 41.40 51.76 13.15
N ASP A 107 41.57 51.46 14.42
CA ASP A 107 41.79 50.12 14.99
C ASP A 107 40.69 49.12 14.62
N VAL A 108 39.41 49.51 14.73
CA VAL A 108 38.27 48.67 14.35
C VAL A 108 38.25 48.38 12.85
N ARG A 109 38.60 49.37 12.01
CA ARG A 109 38.66 49.21 10.56
C ARG A 109 39.83 48.33 10.12
N LEU A 110 40.98 48.46 10.79
CA LEU A 110 42.14 47.60 10.57
C LEU A 110 41.88 46.16 10.99
N LEU A 111 41.18 45.94 12.11
CA LEU A 111 40.79 44.61 12.56
C LEU A 111 39.88 43.91 11.55
N LYS A 112 38.83 44.59 11.05
CA LYS A 112 37.96 44.05 10.00
C LYS A 112 38.71 43.67 8.73
N LEU A 113 39.65 44.52 8.28
CA LEU A 113 40.50 44.21 7.12
C LEU A 113 41.43 43.01 7.38
N ALA A 114 41.91 42.84 8.61
CA ALA A 114 42.72 41.69 9.00
C ALA A 114 41.89 40.39 9.02
N GLU A 115 40.66 40.45 9.55
CA GLU A 115 39.69 39.36 9.53
C GLU A 115 39.31 38.95 8.10
N GLU A 116 38.99 39.93 7.23
CA GLU A 116 38.72 39.68 5.81
C GLU A 116 39.93 39.05 5.10
N LYS A 117 41.15 39.53 5.39
CA LYS A 117 42.38 38.92 4.87
C LYS A 117 42.53 37.48 5.34
N GLU A 118 42.27 37.20 6.60
CA GLU A 118 42.38 35.84 7.15
C GLU A 118 41.33 34.90 6.55
N GLU A 119 40.10 35.37 6.38
CA GLU A 119 39.01 34.66 5.70
C GLU A 119 39.35 34.38 4.23
N LEU A 120 39.87 35.37 3.50
CA LEU A 120 40.36 35.17 2.13
C LEU A 120 41.53 34.17 2.08
N LEU A 121 42.47 34.22 3.04
CA LEU A 121 43.55 33.24 3.14
C LEU A 121 43.04 31.84 3.46
N PHE A 122 41.98 31.72 4.25
CA PHE A 122 41.31 30.45 4.51
C PHE A 122 40.65 29.91 3.23
N GLN A 123 39.93 30.75 2.49
CA GLN A 123 39.34 30.38 1.21
C GLN A 123 40.40 29.96 0.19
N ILE A 124 41.53 30.67 0.10
CA ILE A 124 42.65 30.27 -0.77
C ILE A 124 43.21 28.91 -0.37
N ARG A 125 43.38 28.64 0.94
CA ARG A 125 43.84 27.33 1.42
C ARG A 125 42.85 26.22 1.08
N LYS A 126 41.55 26.46 1.27
CA LYS A 126 40.47 25.53 0.91
C LYS A 126 40.44 25.23 -0.58
N LEU A 127 40.47 26.26 -1.42
CA LEU A 127 40.48 26.12 -2.89
C LEU A 127 41.74 25.39 -3.37
N LYS A 128 42.91 25.67 -2.79
CA LYS A 128 44.14 24.92 -3.08
C LYS A 128 44.01 23.45 -2.73
N HIS A 129 43.41 23.13 -1.58
CA HIS A 129 43.17 21.76 -1.17
C HIS A 129 42.21 21.05 -2.14
N GLN A 130 41.09 21.67 -2.50
CA GLN A 130 40.14 21.13 -3.48
C GLN A 130 40.78 20.93 -4.85
N LEU A 131 41.62 21.86 -5.30
CA LEU A 131 42.33 21.76 -6.57
C LEU A 131 43.37 20.63 -6.55
N GLU A 132 44.03 20.41 -5.41
CA GLU A 132 44.94 19.28 -5.20
C GLU A 132 44.19 17.94 -5.15
N GLU A 133 43.03 17.89 -4.49
CA GLU A 133 42.15 16.70 -4.49
C GLU A 133 41.66 16.36 -5.92
N GLU A 134 41.22 17.35 -6.70
CA GLU A 134 40.82 17.16 -8.09
C GLU A 134 42.02 16.76 -8.97
N ARG A 135 43.20 17.34 -8.77
CA ARG A 135 44.43 16.91 -9.45
C ARG A 135 44.80 15.48 -9.09
N GLN A 136 44.62 15.03 -7.86
CA GLN A 136 44.88 13.65 -7.45
C GLN A 136 43.85 12.68 -8.02
N LYS A 137 42.58 13.08 -8.14
CA LYS A 137 41.56 12.30 -8.86
C LYS A 137 41.92 12.18 -10.34
N HIS A 138 42.30 13.28 -10.98
CA HIS A 138 42.73 13.28 -12.38
C HIS A 138 44.04 12.53 -12.61
N ALA A 139 45.03 12.63 -11.71
CA ALA A 139 46.29 11.89 -11.83
C ALA A 139 46.11 10.36 -11.65
N LYS A 140 45.11 9.92 -10.88
CA LYS A 140 44.72 8.50 -10.81
C LYS A 140 43.99 8.04 -12.08
N VAL A 141 43.33 8.96 -12.79
CA VAL A 141 42.71 8.68 -14.08
C VAL A 141 43.77 8.72 -15.20
N ASP A 142 44.66 9.70 -15.25
CA ASP A 142 45.73 9.83 -16.25
C ASP A 142 46.93 8.90 -16.02
N GLY A 143 47.21 8.50 -14.78
CA GLY A 143 48.20 7.46 -14.47
C GLY A 143 47.78 6.06 -14.92
N VAL A 144 46.49 5.87 -15.23
CA VAL A 144 45.97 4.67 -15.93
C VAL A 144 46.09 4.81 -17.45
N PHE A 145 46.28 6.03 -17.98
CA PHE A 145 46.38 6.30 -19.42
C PHE A 145 47.80 6.63 -19.93
N THR A 146 48.79 6.88 -19.06
CA THR A 146 50.12 7.39 -19.48
C THR A 146 51.34 6.61 -18.99
N ASP A 147 51.17 5.47 -18.31
CA ASP A 147 52.24 4.46 -18.14
C ASP A 147 51.93 3.19 -18.95
N GLY A 148 51.51 3.42 -20.19
CA GLY A 148 51.31 2.41 -21.22
C GLY A 148 52.57 2.15 -22.05
N GLU A 149 53.77 2.25 -21.47
CA GLU A 149 55.02 1.99 -22.21
C GLU A 149 55.71 0.66 -21.84
N LYS A 150 55.10 -0.23 -21.04
CA LYS A 150 55.70 -1.57 -20.81
C LYS A 150 54.84 -2.75 -20.37
N MET A 151 53.50 -2.71 -20.44
CA MET A 151 52.69 -3.89 -20.08
C MET A 151 51.34 -3.95 -20.81
N GLU A 152 51.36 -3.97 -22.14
CA GLU A 152 50.20 -3.69 -23.01
C GLU A 152 49.26 -4.89 -23.30
N ASN A 153 49.44 -6.06 -22.68
CA ASN A 153 48.60 -7.24 -22.98
C ASN A 153 47.73 -7.76 -21.81
N GLY A 154 47.81 -7.17 -20.61
CA GLY A 154 47.11 -7.69 -19.42
C GLY A 154 45.95 -6.82 -18.92
N THR A 155 46.12 -5.49 -18.92
CA THR A 155 45.18 -4.56 -18.29
C THR A 155 43.94 -4.28 -19.15
N ASP A 156 44.13 -4.18 -20.47
CA ASP A 156 43.05 -4.02 -21.44
C ASP A 156 42.18 -5.30 -21.53
N LEU A 157 42.81 -6.46 -21.35
CA LEU A 157 42.13 -7.76 -21.32
C LEU A 157 41.15 -7.87 -20.13
N SER A 158 41.56 -7.42 -18.94
CA SER A 158 40.70 -7.42 -17.74
C SER A 158 39.48 -6.49 -17.87
N PHE A 159 39.67 -5.31 -18.48
CA PHE A 159 38.57 -4.38 -18.75
C PHE A 159 37.59 -4.93 -19.78
N ILE A 160 38.08 -5.58 -20.84
CA ILE A 160 37.26 -6.25 -21.86
C ILE A 160 36.45 -7.40 -21.25
N GLU A 161 37.03 -8.19 -20.36
CA GLU A 161 36.34 -9.26 -19.63
C GLU A 161 35.23 -8.71 -18.74
N MET A 162 35.50 -7.67 -17.96
CA MET A 162 34.49 -7.00 -17.12
C MET A 162 33.32 -6.45 -17.96
N GLN A 163 33.62 -5.84 -19.11
CA GLN A 163 32.60 -5.32 -20.03
C GLN A 163 31.76 -6.45 -20.65
N ARG A 164 32.37 -7.59 -20.99
CA ARG A 164 31.66 -8.78 -21.48
C ARG A 164 30.73 -9.36 -20.41
N ASP A 165 31.20 -9.47 -19.17
CA ASP A 165 30.40 -9.96 -18.05
C ASP A 165 29.23 -9.01 -17.73
N ALA A 166 29.47 -7.70 -17.74
CA ALA A 166 28.40 -6.70 -17.60
C ALA A 166 27.35 -6.87 -18.71
N ASN A 167 27.78 -7.03 -19.96
CA ASN A 167 26.87 -7.24 -21.10
C ASN A 167 26.11 -8.58 -21.02
N ARG A 168 26.74 -9.64 -20.50
CA ARG A 168 26.09 -10.93 -20.22
C ARG A 168 25.00 -10.77 -19.17
N GLN A 169 25.30 -10.10 -18.06
CA GLN A 169 24.34 -9.84 -16.99
C GLN A 169 23.18 -8.97 -17.48
N ILE A 170 23.45 -7.91 -18.25
CA ILE A 170 22.41 -7.08 -18.89
C ILE A 170 21.48 -7.94 -19.73
N SER A 171 22.03 -8.86 -20.52
CA SER A 171 21.22 -9.74 -21.38
C SER A 171 20.36 -10.72 -20.57
N GLU A 172 20.91 -11.27 -19.49
CA GLU A 172 20.19 -12.15 -18.56
C GLU A 172 19.03 -11.41 -17.87
N TYR A 173 19.26 -10.19 -17.38
CA TYR A 173 18.22 -9.37 -16.77
C TYR A 173 17.15 -8.93 -17.77
N LYS A 174 17.53 -8.59 -19.01
CA LYS A 174 16.57 -8.32 -20.09
C LYS A 174 15.68 -9.52 -20.38
N PHE A 175 16.23 -10.72 -20.43
CA PHE A 175 15.46 -11.95 -20.62
C PHE A 175 14.51 -12.21 -19.45
N LYS A 176 14.99 -12.08 -18.22
CA LYS A 176 14.16 -12.22 -17.00
C LYS A 176 13.02 -11.20 -16.97
N LEU A 177 13.30 -9.94 -17.31
CA LEU A 177 12.30 -8.88 -17.42
C LEU A 177 11.24 -9.23 -18.45
N SER A 178 11.64 -9.61 -19.67
CA SER A 178 10.71 -10.00 -20.73
C SER A 178 9.82 -11.19 -20.33
N LYS A 179 10.38 -12.15 -19.60
CA LYS A 179 9.61 -13.28 -19.07
C LYS A 179 8.60 -12.84 -18.01
N ALA A 180 9.01 -11.99 -17.08
CA ALA A 180 8.11 -11.42 -16.06
C ALA A 180 6.98 -10.59 -16.68
N GLU A 181 7.28 -9.80 -17.73
CA GLU A 181 6.28 -9.05 -18.49
C GLU A 181 5.24 -9.98 -19.14
N GLN A 182 5.66 -11.09 -19.74
CA GLN A 182 4.74 -12.09 -20.28
C GLN A 182 3.87 -12.75 -19.19
N GLU A 183 4.46 -13.07 -18.05
CA GLU A 183 3.73 -13.63 -16.91
C GLU A 183 2.67 -12.64 -16.38
N ILE A 184 3.01 -11.35 -16.27
CA ILE A 184 2.06 -10.28 -15.90
C ILE A 184 0.86 -10.28 -16.84
N THR A 185 1.08 -10.24 -18.17
CA THR A 185 -0.04 -10.22 -19.13
C THR A 185 -0.94 -11.46 -19.02
N THR A 186 -0.35 -12.62 -18.72
CA THR A 186 -1.11 -13.86 -18.52
C THR A 186 -1.95 -13.80 -17.24
N MET A 187 -1.39 -13.27 -16.15
CA MET A 187 -2.11 -13.09 -14.89
C MET A 187 -3.23 -12.06 -15.03
N GLU A 188 -3.02 -10.97 -15.74
CA GLU A 188 -4.05 -9.95 -16.00
C GLU A 188 -5.28 -10.52 -16.74
N LEU A 189 -5.05 -11.38 -17.74
CA LEU A 189 -6.13 -12.08 -18.45
C LEU A 189 -6.89 -13.04 -17.52
N ASN A 190 -6.16 -13.75 -16.65
CA ASN A 190 -6.78 -14.63 -15.65
C ASN A 190 -7.63 -13.85 -14.65
N ILE A 191 -7.14 -12.72 -14.14
CA ILE A 191 -7.88 -11.82 -13.25
C ILE A 191 -9.18 -11.39 -13.92
N THR A 192 -9.09 -10.85 -15.14
CA THR A 192 -10.27 -10.38 -15.91
C THR A 192 -11.32 -11.48 -16.06
N ARG A 193 -10.89 -12.71 -16.38
CA ARG A 193 -11.78 -13.87 -16.52
C ARG A 193 -12.45 -14.24 -15.20
N LEU A 194 -11.69 -14.25 -14.10
CA LEU A 194 -12.18 -14.58 -12.77
C LEU A 194 -13.15 -13.52 -12.25
N GLU A 195 -12.87 -12.24 -12.46
CA GLU A 195 -13.76 -11.13 -12.13
C GLU A 195 -15.12 -11.27 -12.83
N ALA A 196 -15.11 -11.59 -14.13
CA ALA A 196 -16.34 -11.84 -14.87
C ALA A 196 -17.13 -13.04 -14.32
N GLN A 197 -16.44 -14.08 -13.84
CA GLN A 197 -17.08 -15.23 -13.20
C GLN A 197 -17.68 -14.87 -11.84
N MET A 198 -16.95 -14.11 -11.01
CA MET A 198 -17.43 -13.61 -9.73
C MET A 198 -18.68 -12.73 -9.91
N ALA A 199 -18.69 -11.84 -10.89
CA ALA A 199 -19.84 -11.01 -11.20
C ALA A 199 -21.10 -11.85 -11.53
N ARG A 200 -20.96 -12.91 -12.33
CA ARG A 200 -22.07 -13.83 -12.64
C ARG A 200 -22.57 -14.57 -11.41
N TYR A 201 -21.66 -15.08 -10.56
CA TYR A 201 -22.07 -15.78 -9.34
C TYR A 201 -22.75 -14.87 -8.34
N LYS A 202 -22.30 -13.62 -8.22
CA LYS A 202 -22.97 -12.63 -7.39
C LYS A 202 -24.43 -12.42 -7.81
N VAL A 203 -24.67 -12.17 -9.10
CA VAL A 203 -26.04 -12.01 -9.64
C VAL A 203 -26.88 -13.27 -9.42
N ALA A 204 -26.30 -14.46 -9.60
CA ALA A 204 -27.01 -15.71 -9.37
C ALA A 204 -27.37 -15.91 -7.88
N ALA A 205 -26.48 -15.55 -6.96
CA ALA A 205 -26.72 -15.61 -5.52
C ALA A 205 -27.82 -14.62 -5.10
N ASP A 206 -27.73 -13.36 -5.55
CA ASP A 206 -28.73 -12.33 -5.26
C ASP A 206 -30.12 -12.74 -5.79
N ASN A 207 -30.18 -13.37 -6.97
CA ASN A 207 -31.45 -13.89 -7.51
C ASN A 207 -31.97 -15.09 -6.71
N SER A 208 -31.09 -15.98 -6.25
CA SER A 208 -31.49 -17.13 -5.42
C SER A 208 -32.07 -16.68 -4.07
N GLU A 209 -31.48 -15.67 -3.44
CA GLU A 209 -31.96 -15.09 -2.19
C GLU A 209 -33.37 -14.51 -2.36
N LYS A 210 -33.60 -13.73 -3.43
CA LYS A 210 -34.92 -13.19 -3.75
C LYS A 210 -35.98 -14.28 -3.92
N VAL A 211 -35.68 -15.33 -4.69
CA VAL A 211 -36.60 -16.46 -4.89
C VAL A 211 -36.88 -17.20 -3.57
N GLU A 212 -35.89 -17.35 -2.70
CA GLU A 212 -36.09 -17.97 -1.39
C GLU A 212 -37.07 -17.16 -0.51
N ASP A 213 -36.93 -15.84 -0.50
CA ASP A 213 -37.81 -14.94 0.25
C ASP A 213 -39.24 -14.94 -0.29
N GLU A 214 -39.41 -14.97 -1.62
CA GLU A 214 -40.71 -15.13 -2.27
C GLU A 214 -41.38 -16.46 -1.86
N LEU A 215 -40.65 -17.57 -1.93
CA LEU A 215 -41.16 -18.89 -1.53
C LEU A 215 -41.49 -18.94 -0.03
N LYS A 216 -40.72 -18.27 0.83
CA LYS A 216 -41.03 -18.12 2.27
C LYS A 216 -42.34 -17.36 2.46
N ALA A 217 -42.57 -16.29 1.69
CA ALA A 217 -43.80 -15.51 1.76
C ALA A 217 -45.01 -16.33 1.27
N GLU A 218 -44.89 -17.03 0.15
CA GLU A 218 -45.93 -17.92 -0.38
C GLU A 218 -46.26 -19.06 0.59
N LYS A 219 -45.25 -19.69 1.19
CA LYS A 219 -45.45 -20.72 2.21
C LYS A 219 -46.30 -20.19 3.37
N ARG A 220 -46.01 -18.99 3.89
CA ARG A 220 -46.79 -18.38 4.97
C ARG A 220 -48.22 -18.02 4.54
N LYS A 221 -48.41 -17.64 3.28
CA LYS A 221 -49.74 -17.38 2.71
C LYS A 221 -50.55 -18.67 2.64
N LEU A 222 -50.01 -19.71 2.00
CA LEU A 222 -50.68 -21.02 1.86
C LEU A 222 -50.95 -21.68 3.22
N GLN A 223 -50.04 -21.54 4.20
CA GLN A 223 -50.28 -22.03 5.55
C GLN A 223 -51.47 -21.35 6.25
N ARG A 224 -51.65 -20.04 6.03
CA ARG A 224 -52.82 -19.31 6.56
C ARG A 224 -54.10 -19.75 5.85
N GLU A 225 -54.07 -19.86 4.53
CA GLU A 225 -55.22 -20.33 3.73
C GLU A 225 -55.63 -21.76 4.12
N LEU A 226 -54.66 -22.66 4.33
CA LEU A 226 -54.91 -24.01 4.81
C LEU A 226 -55.60 -23.99 6.18
N ARG A 227 -55.14 -23.17 7.13
CA ARG A 227 -55.79 -23.05 8.44
C ARG A 227 -57.22 -22.56 8.30
N THR A 228 -57.46 -21.49 7.54
CA THR A 228 -58.82 -20.98 7.29
C THR A 228 -59.73 -22.05 6.65
N ALA A 229 -59.20 -22.86 5.73
CA ALA A 229 -59.96 -23.93 5.10
C ALA A 229 -60.29 -25.07 6.08
N LEU A 230 -59.36 -25.43 6.98
CA LEU A 230 -59.59 -26.41 8.03
C LEU A 230 -60.65 -25.93 9.03
N ASP A 231 -60.56 -24.68 9.49
CA ASP A 231 -61.55 -24.09 10.41
C ASP A 231 -62.96 -24.15 9.80
N LYS A 232 -63.08 -23.86 8.49
CA LYS A 232 -64.35 -23.95 7.77
C LYS A 232 -64.83 -25.39 7.59
N LEU A 233 -63.91 -26.34 7.41
CA LEU A 233 -64.25 -27.76 7.32
C LEU A 233 -64.83 -28.26 8.66
N GLU A 234 -64.19 -27.91 9.79
CA GLU A 234 -64.69 -28.24 11.13
C GLU A 234 -66.10 -27.66 11.38
N GLU A 235 -66.35 -26.41 11.00
CA GLU A 235 -67.68 -25.78 11.08
C GLU A 235 -68.73 -26.57 10.27
N MET A 236 -68.39 -26.96 9.04
CA MET A 236 -69.28 -27.72 8.17
C MET A 236 -69.52 -29.15 8.70
N GLU A 237 -68.51 -29.80 9.27
CA GLU A 237 -68.66 -31.12 9.90
C GLU A 237 -69.58 -31.06 11.13
N MET A 238 -69.46 -30.02 11.95
CA MET A 238 -70.34 -29.78 13.10
C MET A 238 -71.79 -29.58 12.64
N THR A 239 -72.03 -28.70 11.65
CA THR A 239 -73.38 -28.47 11.12
C THR A 239 -73.97 -29.75 10.51
N ASN A 240 -73.17 -30.51 9.76
CA ASN A 240 -73.61 -31.78 9.19
C ASN A 240 -73.98 -32.80 10.28
N SER A 241 -73.16 -32.94 11.33
CA SER A 241 -73.47 -33.80 12.48
C SER A 241 -74.80 -33.43 13.15
N HIS A 242 -75.09 -32.14 13.31
CA HIS A 242 -76.38 -31.68 13.82
C HIS A 242 -77.55 -32.02 12.91
N LEU A 243 -77.39 -31.85 11.60
CA LEU A 243 -78.41 -32.19 10.61
C LEU A 243 -78.69 -33.70 10.56
N VAL A 244 -77.65 -34.53 10.58
CA VAL A 244 -77.77 -35.99 10.64
C VAL A 244 -78.58 -36.42 11.86
N LYS A 245 -78.25 -35.91 13.06
CA LYS A 245 -79.01 -36.19 14.29
C LYS A 245 -80.48 -35.78 14.19
N ARG A 246 -80.78 -34.64 13.55
CA ARG A 246 -82.16 -34.18 13.33
C ARG A 246 -82.91 -35.12 12.37
N LEU A 247 -82.26 -35.55 11.30
CA LEU A 247 -82.83 -36.50 10.34
C LEU A 247 -83.11 -37.86 10.98
N GLU A 248 -82.20 -38.37 11.80
CA GLU A 248 -82.39 -39.62 12.55
C GLU A 248 -83.60 -39.56 13.47
N LYS A 249 -83.77 -38.45 14.22
CA LYS A 249 -84.97 -38.24 15.04
C LYS A 249 -86.26 -38.26 14.22
N MET A 250 -86.29 -37.58 13.07
CA MET A 250 -87.47 -37.58 12.20
C MET A 250 -87.77 -38.97 11.64
N LYS A 251 -86.73 -39.73 11.26
CA LYS A 251 -86.88 -41.13 10.80
C LYS A 251 -87.45 -42.02 11.91
N ALA A 252 -86.93 -41.91 13.13
CA ALA A 252 -87.43 -42.66 14.28
C ALA A 252 -88.91 -42.34 14.56
N ASN A 253 -89.29 -41.06 14.57
CA ASN A 253 -90.69 -40.64 14.76
C ASN A 253 -91.61 -41.20 13.66
N ARG A 254 -91.17 -41.15 12.39
CA ARG A 254 -91.92 -41.73 11.27
C ARG A 254 -92.10 -43.23 11.44
N ASN A 255 -91.05 -43.96 11.81
CA ASN A 255 -91.12 -45.41 12.01
C ASN A 255 -92.05 -45.76 13.18
N ALA A 256 -92.02 -45.00 14.27
CA ALA A 256 -92.92 -45.19 15.41
C ALA A 256 -94.40 -44.98 15.03
N LEU A 257 -94.69 -43.96 14.21
CA LEU A 257 -96.05 -43.72 13.69
C LEU A 257 -96.51 -44.85 12.77
N LEU A 258 -95.62 -45.36 11.91
CA LEU A 258 -95.93 -46.49 11.02
C LEU A 258 -96.16 -47.80 11.79
N ALA A 259 -95.48 -48.00 12.92
CA ALA A 259 -95.67 -49.18 13.77
C ALA A 259 -96.99 -49.16 14.57
N GLN A 260 -97.69 -48.02 14.61
CA GLN A 260 -99.00 -47.86 15.26
C GLN A 260 -100.19 -48.00 14.28
N GLN A 261 -99.93 -48.13 12.97
CA GLN A 261 -100.92 -48.40 11.93
C GLN A 261 -100.99 -49.90 11.62
#